data_AF-A0A7W6J9C0-F1
#
_entry.id   AF-A0A7W6J9C0-F1
#
_cell.length_a   1.000
_cell.length_b   1.000
_cell.length_c   1.000
_cell.angle_alpha   90.00
_cell.angle_beta   90.00
_cell.angle_gamma   90.00
#
_symmetry.space_group_name_H-M   'P 1'
#
loop_
_entity.id
_entity.type
_entity.pdbx_description
1 polymer ?
#
loop_
_entity_poly.entity_id
_entity_poly.type
_entity_poly.pdbx_seq_one_letter_code
_entity_poly.pdbx_strand_id
1 'polypeptide(L)'
;MQRSVSPLGRKFLYAHEGVVTKAYRCPAGEWTIGAGLTSKSGVVKVTPGMIITEAENDRLVDLALSKNYVPRVLAALGSECSQQALDAGASFDYNTGAIHKASWVKAFLGKDFVQTHARLLLWTKGGGKVLPGLKRRREAEYDLLVHGDYALAAPPPAIPPRGGAQILVRLSAAEIENIKEGLKSLGFDATAPRGCIGLHAVLKYQESRDLLVDGKVGIATLSSLQRDLDARLKGKRAGLGAAAGTSVVAGDQVTNVVTNPLPADPSALLPNQVATLVGVGIIAAAALYLVIQAVRYRDVIASSIDGMAPRLAALLRSF
;
A
#
# COMPACT_ATOMS: atom_id res chain seq x y z
N MET A 1 13.05 33.57 6.22
CA MET A 1 13.34 32.12 6.15
C MET A 1 12.08 31.40 5.73
N GLN A 2 12.16 30.45 4.79
CA GLN A 2 11.01 29.61 4.46
C GLN A 2 10.70 28.71 5.66
N ARG A 3 9.46 28.73 6.16
CA ARG A 3 9.01 27.83 7.24
C ARG A 3 9.21 26.37 6.80
N SER A 4 9.62 25.49 7.71
CA SER A 4 9.81 24.06 7.44
C SER A 4 9.35 23.21 8.61
N VAL A 5 9.15 21.92 8.38
CA VAL A 5 8.93 20.94 9.46
C VAL A 5 10.21 20.81 10.29
N SER A 6 10.08 20.71 11.61
CA SER A 6 11.24 20.61 12.51
C SER A 6 11.87 19.21 12.48
N PRO A 7 13.12 19.03 12.95
CA PRO A 7 13.70 17.70 13.10
C PRO A 7 12.89 16.78 14.03
N LEU A 8 12.24 17.33 15.05
CA LEU A 8 11.34 16.56 15.92
C LEU A 8 10.05 16.18 15.19
N GLY A 9 9.48 17.10 14.41
CA GLY A 9 8.33 16.84 13.55
C GLY A 9 8.59 15.77 12.50
N ARG A 10 9.80 15.75 11.94
CA ARG A 10 10.24 14.69 11.02
C ARG A 10 10.35 13.34 11.72
N LYS A 11 10.91 13.27 12.93
CA LYS A 11 10.94 12.03 13.72
C LYS A 11 9.53 11.56 14.09
N PHE A 12 8.63 12.49 14.41
CA PHE A 12 7.22 12.19 14.65
C PHE A 12 6.55 11.58 13.42
N LEU A 13 6.77 12.15 12.24
CA LEU A 13 6.32 11.59 10.97
C LEU A 13 6.84 10.15 10.79
N TYR A 14 8.14 9.91 11.01
CA TYR A 14 8.76 8.60 10.85
C TYR A 14 8.21 7.53 11.79
N ALA A 15 7.83 7.91 13.02
CA ALA A 15 7.19 7.00 13.95
C ALA A 15 5.85 6.45 13.43
N HIS A 16 5.22 7.14 12.49
CA HIS A 16 3.98 6.72 11.83
C HIS A 16 4.19 6.09 10.46
N GLU A 17 5.07 6.66 9.64
CA GLU A 17 5.31 6.21 8.26
C GLU A 17 6.32 5.06 8.16
N GLY A 18 7.10 4.82 9.22
CA GLY A 18 8.31 3.99 9.17
C GLY A 18 9.38 4.54 8.22
N VAL A 19 10.57 3.95 8.22
CA VAL A 19 11.65 4.28 7.28
C VAL A 19 12.21 2.98 6.70
N VAL A 20 12.23 2.87 5.38
CA VAL A 20 12.80 1.71 4.68
C VAL A 20 13.87 2.19 3.70
N THR A 21 15.13 1.90 3.97
CA THR A 21 16.27 2.39 3.21
C THR A 21 16.49 1.66 1.88
N LYS A 22 15.98 0.43 1.72
CA LYS A 22 15.94 -0.29 0.44
C LYS A 22 14.58 -0.12 -0.22
N ALA A 23 14.55 0.20 -1.51
CA ALA A 23 13.32 0.34 -2.27
C ALA A 23 12.49 -0.95 -2.24
N TYR A 24 11.19 -0.80 -2.03
CA TYR A 24 10.24 -1.90 -1.95
C TYR A 24 8.94 -1.55 -2.70
N ARG A 25 8.11 -2.56 -2.97
CA ARG A 25 6.79 -2.36 -3.54
C ARG A 25 5.74 -2.26 -2.42
N CYS A 26 5.03 -1.15 -2.35
CA CYS A 26 3.89 -1.00 -1.45
C CYS A 26 2.71 -1.91 -1.88
N PRO A 27 1.65 -2.08 -1.07
CA PRO A 27 0.52 -2.95 -1.44
C PRO A 27 -0.17 -2.58 -2.76
N ALA A 28 -0.14 -1.30 -3.15
CA ALA A 28 -0.63 -0.84 -4.45
C ALA A 28 0.28 -1.20 -5.64
N GLY A 29 1.46 -1.76 -5.37
CA GLY A 29 2.46 -2.13 -6.37
C GLY A 29 3.35 -0.98 -6.83
N GLU A 30 3.44 0.13 -6.09
CA GLU A 30 4.32 1.26 -6.44
C GLU A 30 5.67 1.14 -5.76
N TRP A 31 6.75 1.48 -6.48
CA TRP A 31 8.10 1.57 -5.90
C TRP A 31 8.14 2.70 -4.87
N THR A 32 8.52 2.33 -3.66
CA THR A 32 8.52 3.19 -2.46
C THR A 32 9.86 3.05 -1.74
N ILE A 33 10.38 4.14 -1.20
CA ILE A 33 11.65 4.19 -0.45
C ILE A 33 11.58 5.22 0.68
N GLY A 34 12.45 5.10 1.67
CA GLY A 34 12.54 6.00 2.81
C GLY A 34 11.26 5.99 3.64
N ALA A 35 10.83 7.18 4.07
CA ALA A 35 9.56 7.41 4.76
C ALA A 35 8.35 7.47 3.81
N GLY A 36 8.19 6.46 2.97
CA GLY A 36 7.01 6.36 2.08
C GLY A 36 7.09 7.19 0.79
N LEU A 37 8.28 7.59 0.36
CA LEU A 37 8.47 8.37 -0.87
C LEU A 37 8.35 7.47 -2.11
N THR A 38 7.60 7.93 -3.10
CA THR A 38 7.47 7.29 -4.42
C THR A 38 7.95 8.25 -5.51
N SER A 39 8.11 7.77 -6.75
CA SER A 39 8.45 8.66 -7.88
C SER A 39 7.45 9.80 -8.10
N LYS A 40 6.21 9.65 -7.62
CA LYS A 40 5.16 10.67 -7.70
C LYS A 40 5.37 11.83 -6.72
N SER A 41 6.19 11.65 -5.68
CA SER A 41 6.60 12.75 -4.80
C SER A 41 7.34 13.85 -5.55
N GLY A 42 7.92 13.53 -6.71
CA GLY A 42 8.66 14.48 -7.55
C GLY A 42 9.97 14.96 -6.93
N VAL A 43 10.50 14.23 -5.94
CA VAL A 43 11.80 14.52 -5.28
C VAL A 43 12.82 13.41 -5.47
N VAL A 44 12.38 12.22 -5.87
CA VAL A 44 13.22 11.04 -6.13
C VAL A 44 12.58 10.20 -7.23
N LYS A 45 13.38 9.58 -8.11
CA LYS A 45 12.91 8.54 -9.04
C LYS A 45 13.27 7.19 -8.45
N VAL A 46 12.31 6.51 -7.84
CA VAL A 46 12.54 5.22 -7.17
C VAL A 46 12.63 4.10 -8.21
N THR A 47 13.69 3.32 -8.13
CA THR A 47 13.96 2.17 -9.02
C THR A 47 14.17 0.88 -8.20
N PRO A 48 13.97 -0.30 -8.81
CA PRO A 48 14.30 -1.58 -8.16
C PRO A 48 15.75 -1.58 -7.67
N GLY A 49 15.99 -2.19 -6.50
CA GLY A 49 17.34 -2.31 -5.91
C GLY A 49 17.96 -1.03 -5.34
N MET A 50 17.30 0.13 -5.46
CA MET A 50 17.79 1.39 -4.92
C MET A 50 17.92 1.32 -3.39
N ILE A 51 19.05 1.79 -2.86
CA ILE A 51 19.31 1.91 -1.42
C ILE A 51 19.72 3.35 -1.12
N ILE A 52 19.22 3.91 -0.01
CA ILE A 52 19.58 5.24 0.48
C ILE A 52 20.06 5.17 1.94
N THR A 53 20.87 6.13 2.33
CA THR A 53 21.24 6.38 3.73
C THR A 53 20.10 7.08 4.48
N GLU A 54 20.16 7.05 5.82
CA GLU A 54 19.20 7.82 6.64
C GLU A 54 19.30 9.34 6.39
N ALA A 55 20.52 9.84 6.16
CA ALA A 55 20.74 11.25 5.82
C ALA A 55 20.13 11.62 4.46
N GLU A 56 20.19 10.73 3.47
CA GLU A 56 19.51 10.92 2.19
C GLU A 56 18.00 10.88 2.35
N ASN A 57 17.47 9.95 3.16
CA ASN A 57 16.06 9.92 3.49
C ASN A 57 15.59 11.25 4.10
N ASP A 58 16.32 11.79 5.08
CA ASP A 58 16.03 13.09 5.68
C ASP A 58 15.97 14.21 4.65
N ARG A 59 17.00 14.31 3.78
CA ARG A 59 17.02 15.32 2.72
C ARG A 59 15.84 15.20 1.76
N LEU A 60 15.51 13.98 1.34
CA LEU A 60 14.41 13.73 0.40
C LEU A 60 13.05 14.03 1.04
N VAL A 61 12.85 13.67 2.30
CA VAL A 61 11.62 13.97 3.05
C VAL A 61 11.48 15.47 3.25
N ASP A 62 12.53 16.18 3.64
CA ASP A 62 12.50 17.65 3.79
C ASP A 62 12.17 18.33 2.46
N LEU A 63 12.71 17.84 1.35
CA LEU A 63 12.37 18.33 0.01
C LEU A 63 10.91 18.05 -0.35
N ALA A 64 10.39 16.86 -0.03
CA ALA A 64 8.99 16.52 -0.27
C ALA A 64 8.05 17.38 0.57
N LEU A 65 8.35 17.55 1.86
CA LEU A 65 7.60 18.37 2.80
C LEU A 65 7.54 19.83 2.36
N SER A 66 8.69 20.43 2.07
CA SER A 66 8.79 21.83 1.64
C SER A 66 8.06 22.09 0.32
N LYS A 67 8.14 21.17 -0.65
CA LYS A 67 7.53 21.33 -1.97
C LYS A 67 6.01 21.08 -1.95
N ASN A 68 5.57 20.00 -1.29
CA ASN A 68 4.23 19.46 -1.51
C ASN A 68 3.27 19.67 -0.32
N TYR A 69 3.77 19.84 0.91
CA TYR A 69 2.93 19.79 2.12
C TYR A 69 2.93 21.10 2.89
N VAL A 70 4.10 21.64 3.22
CA VAL A 70 4.24 22.89 3.99
C VAL A 70 3.43 24.05 3.39
N PRO A 71 3.43 24.32 2.06
CA PRO A 71 2.61 25.38 1.50
C PRO A 71 1.11 25.18 1.76
N ARG A 72 0.61 23.94 1.68
CA ARG A 72 -0.80 23.61 1.95
C ARG A 72 -1.15 23.79 3.42
N VAL A 73 -0.24 23.41 4.31
CA VAL A 73 -0.39 23.55 5.76
C VAL A 73 -0.43 25.03 6.17
N LEU A 74 0.50 25.84 5.65
CA LEU A 74 0.54 27.28 5.93
C LEU A 74 -0.68 28.01 5.35
N ALA A 75 -1.17 27.59 4.18
CA ALA A 75 -2.41 28.13 3.63
C ALA A 75 -3.64 27.79 4.51
N ALA A 76 -3.65 26.61 5.14
CA ALA A 76 -4.76 26.17 5.98
C ALA A 76 -4.70 26.75 7.41
N LEU A 77 -3.52 26.83 8.02
CA LEU A 77 -3.32 27.23 9.42
C LEU A 77 -2.84 28.68 9.59
N GLY A 78 -2.49 29.37 8.51
CA GLY A 78 -1.86 30.68 8.52
C GLY A 78 -0.33 30.61 8.51
N SER A 79 0.32 31.64 7.94
CA SER A 79 1.79 31.72 7.83
C SER A 79 2.51 31.78 9.18
N GLU A 80 1.82 32.32 10.20
CA GLU A 80 2.34 32.53 11.56
C GLU A 80 1.90 31.43 12.54
N CYS A 81 1.42 30.28 12.05
CA CYS A 81 1.07 29.16 12.93
C CYS A 81 2.28 28.71 13.77
N SER A 82 2.07 28.15 14.96
CA SER A 82 3.17 27.66 15.80
C SER A 82 3.94 26.51 15.12
N GLN A 83 5.18 26.25 15.54
CA GLN A 83 5.98 25.16 14.94
C GLN A 83 5.32 23.78 15.15
N GLN A 84 4.76 23.52 16.33
CA GLN A 84 4.05 22.27 16.61
C GLN A 84 2.80 22.09 15.73
N ALA A 85 2.10 23.17 15.41
CA ALA A 85 0.94 23.13 14.52
C ALA A 85 1.34 22.86 13.07
N LEU A 86 2.46 23.46 12.62
CA LEU A 86 3.05 23.14 11.33
C LEU A 86 3.46 21.67 11.23
N ASP A 87 4.13 21.13 12.26
CA ASP A 87 4.61 19.76 12.30
C ASP A 87 3.44 18.74 12.35
N ALA A 88 2.44 18.97 13.19
CA ALA A 88 1.23 18.15 13.26
C ALA A 88 0.42 18.20 11.95
N GLY A 89 0.22 19.40 11.41
CA GLY A 89 -0.47 19.61 10.14
C GLY A 89 0.23 18.92 8.97
N ALA A 90 1.57 19.00 8.92
CA ALA A 90 2.37 18.32 7.92
C ALA A 90 2.26 16.79 8.06
N SER A 91 2.32 16.23 9.27
CA SER A 91 2.11 14.79 9.49
C SER A 91 0.72 14.32 9.04
N PHE A 92 -0.33 15.09 9.38
CA PHE A 92 -1.69 14.81 8.97
C PHE A 92 -1.84 14.84 7.44
N ASP A 93 -1.30 15.87 6.79
CA ASP A 93 -1.41 16.05 5.34
C ASP A 93 -0.52 15.09 4.56
N TYR A 94 0.60 14.64 5.13
CA TYR A 94 1.43 13.58 4.55
C TYR A 94 0.64 12.27 4.39
N ASN A 95 -0.16 11.94 5.40
CA ASN A 95 -0.98 10.73 5.41
C ASN A 95 -2.25 10.83 4.58
N THR A 96 -2.90 11.99 4.59
CA THR A 96 -4.26 12.14 4.04
C THR A 96 -4.30 12.90 2.73
N GLY A 97 -3.31 13.77 2.48
CA GLY A 97 -3.31 14.74 1.37
C GLY A 97 -4.48 15.74 1.42
N ALA A 98 -5.16 15.86 2.56
CA ALA A 98 -6.49 16.45 2.65
C ALA A 98 -6.61 17.64 3.61
N ILE A 99 -5.50 18.28 4.00
CA ILE A 99 -5.54 19.36 4.99
C ILE A 99 -6.49 20.51 4.63
N HIS A 100 -6.59 20.85 3.34
CA HIS A 100 -7.44 21.92 2.82
C HIS A 100 -8.95 21.73 3.09
N LYS A 101 -9.41 20.49 3.27
CA LYS A 101 -10.82 20.17 3.55
C LYS A 101 -11.04 19.64 4.98
N ALA A 102 -9.98 19.62 5.79
CA ALA A 102 -10.03 19.03 7.10
C ALA A 102 -10.75 19.97 8.08
N SER A 103 -11.96 19.57 8.49
CA SER A 103 -12.79 20.45 9.33
C SER A 103 -12.19 20.78 10.70
N TRP A 104 -11.20 20.00 11.18
CA TRP A 104 -10.47 20.29 12.41
C TRP A 104 -9.69 21.61 12.33
N VAL A 105 -9.25 22.02 11.13
CA VAL A 105 -8.51 23.27 10.91
C VAL A 105 -9.34 24.47 11.38
N LYS A 106 -10.61 24.52 10.99
CA LYS A 106 -11.53 25.60 11.40
C LYS A 106 -11.76 25.62 12.92
N ALA A 107 -11.90 24.44 13.53
CA ALA A 107 -12.07 24.33 14.99
C ALA A 107 -10.81 24.80 15.74
N PHE A 108 -9.63 24.39 15.25
CA PHE A 108 -8.35 24.75 15.84
C PHE A 108 -8.08 26.25 15.79
N LEU A 109 -8.32 26.88 14.63
CA LEU A 109 -8.19 28.33 14.47
C LEU A 109 -9.19 29.10 15.35
N GLY A 110 -10.38 28.52 15.59
CA GLY A 110 -11.37 29.02 16.54
C GLY A 110 -11.04 28.74 18.01
N LYS A 111 -9.89 28.11 18.31
CA LYS A 111 -9.46 27.67 19.66
C LYS A 111 -10.42 26.68 20.34
N ASP A 112 -11.26 26.00 19.57
CA ASP A 112 -12.14 24.94 20.06
C ASP A 112 -11.41 23.60 19.99
N PHE A 113 -10.62 23.32 21.02
CA PHE A 113 -9.76 22.13 21.07
C PHE A 113 -10.57 20.82 21.21
N VAL A 114 -11.73 20.88 21.88
CA VAL A 114 -12.64 19.72 21.99
C VAL A 114 -13.14 19.31 20.60
N GLN A 115 -13.62 20.27 19.80
CA GLN A 115 -14.05 20.00 18.44
C GLN A 115 -12.89 19.70 17.49
N THR A 116 -11.70 20.26 17.75
CA THR A 116 -10.49 19.91 17.00
C THR A 116 -10.18 18.42 17.13
N HIS A 117 -10.16 17.90 18.37
CA HIS A 117 -9.96 16.49 18.65
C HIS A 117 -11.02 15.61 17.97
N ALA A 118 -12.31 15.92 18.19
CA ALA A 118 -13.42 15.16 17.62
C ALA A 118 -13.34 15.09 16.08
N ARG A 119 -12.94 16.19 15.43
CA ARG A 119 -12.83 16.28 13.97
C ARG A 119 -11.59 15.59 13.41
N LEU A 120 -10.48 15.53 14.15
CA LEU A 120 -9.32 14.70 13.80
C LEU A 120 -9.69 13.22 13.78
N LEU A 121 -10.48 12.76 14.75
CA LEU A 121 -10.94 11.37 14.84
C LEU A 121 -11.87 10.91 13.70
N LEU A 122 -12.40 11.83 12.88
CA LEU A 122 -13.12 11.49 11.65
C LEU A 122 -12.18 10.88 10.58
N TRP A 123 -10.87 11.13 10.67
CA TRP A 123 -9.85 10.70 9.72
C TRP A 123 -9.15 9.40 10.16
N THR A 124 -9.97 8.44 10.60
CA THR A 124 -9.53 7.16 11.16
C THR A 124 -9.93 5.96 10.32
N LYS A 125 -10.54 6.18 9.15
CA LYS A 125 -11.07 5.12 8.29
C LYS A 125 -10.17 4.83 7.09
N GLY A 126 -10.03 3.54 6.76
CA GLY A 126 -9.43 3.06 5.52
C GLY A 126 -10.24 1.87 4.99
N GLY A 127 -10.54 1.83 3.69
CA GLY A 127 -11.39 0.77 3.11
C GLY A 127 -12.79 0.67 3.74
N GLY A 128 -13.33 1.80 4.23
CA GLY A 128 -14.65 1.86 4.88
C GLY A 128 -14.69 1.48 6.36
N LYS A 129 -13.59 0.99 6.94
CA LYS A 129 -13.52 0.56 8.36
C LYS A 129 -12.63 1.49 9.18
N VAL A 130 -12.95 1.65 10.46
CA VAL A 130 -12.08 2.36 11.42
C VAL A 130 -10.84 1.51 11.66
N LEU A 131 -9.67 2.13 11.50
CA LEU A 131 -8.36 1.49 11.70
C LEU A 131 -7.78 1.97 13.03
N PRO A 132 -7.52 1.08 14.01
CA PRO A 132 -6.95 1.45 15.30
C PRO A 132 -5.62 2.20 15.20
N GLY A 133 -4.79 1.87 14.21
CA GLY A 133 -3.54 2.58 13.93
C GLY A 133 -3.74 4.05 13.54
N LEU A 134 -4.76 4.34 12.73
CA LEU A 134 -5.09 5.72 12.37
C LEU A 134 -5.68 6.48 13.55
N LYS A 135 -6.52 5.86 14.38
CA LYS A 135 -7.02 6.47 15.62
C LYS A 135 -5.86 6.93 16.51
N ARG A 136 -4.91 6.04 16.80
CA ARG A 136 -3.70 6.37 17.59
C ARG A 136 -2.88 7.50 16.98
N ARG A 137 -2.74 7.52 15.65
CA ARG A 137 -2.04 8.61 14.95
C ARG A 137 -2.76 9.94 15.08
N ARG A 138 -4.08 9.97 14.92
CA ARG A 138 -4.89 11.20 15.06
C ARG A 138 -4.87 11.74 16.48
N GLU A 139 -4.85 10.86 17.49
CA GLU A 139 -4.65 11.24 18.90
C GLU A 139 -3.27 11.88 19.11
N ALA A 140 -2.19 11.23 18.65
CA ALA A 140 -0.84 11.78 18.77
C ALA A 140 -0.67 13.11 18.00
N GLU A 141 -1.29 13.26 16.83
CA GLU A 141 -1.28 14.52 16.07
C GLU A 141 -2.05 15.62 16.80
N TYR A 142 -3.13 15.30 17.51
CA TYR A 142 -3.85 16.25 18.36
C TYR A 142 -2.97 16.70 19.53
N ASP A 143 -2.31 15.76 20.21
CA ASP A 143 -1.42 16.06 21.33
C ASP A 143 -0.24 16.94 20.90
N LEU A 144 0.35 16.66 19.74
CA LEU A 144 1.38 17.52 19.15
C LEU A 144 0.82 18.91 18.82
N LEU A 145 -0.34 18.97 18.16
CA LEU A 145 -0.97 20.22 17.72
C LEU A 145 -1.28 21.17 18.88
N VAL A 146 -1.89 20.64 19.96
CA VAL A 146 -2.40 21.45 21.07
C VAL A 146 -1.39 21.57 22.21
N HIS A 147 -0.71 20.48 22.55
CA HIS A 147 0.16 20.40 23.74
C HIS A 147 1.65 20.43 23.40
N GLY A 148 2.03 20.33 22.12
CA GLY A 148 3.44 20.26 21.72
C GLY A 148 4.11 18.94 22.10
N ASP A 149 3.31 17.91 22.41
CA ASP A 149 3.83 16.61 22.79
C ASP A 149 4.13 15.77 21.55
N TYR A 150 5.43 15.59 21.27
CA TYR A 150 5.88 14.75 20.16
C TYR A 150 5.80 13.25 20.49
N ALA A 151 5.49 12.87 21.73
CA ALA A 151 5.32 11.48 22.18
C ALA A 151 6.39 10.50 21.65
N LEU A 152 7.64 10.97 21.45
CA LEU A 152 8.76 10.18 20.91
C LEU A 152 9.22 9.09 21.87
N ALA A 153 8.70 9.11 23.10
CA ALA A 153 9.03 8.20 24.20
C ALA A 153 8.09 6.99 24.23
N ALA A 154 8.14 6.15 23.21
CA ALA A 154 7.85 4.73 23.41
C ALA A 154 8.71 3.94 22.42
N PRO A 155 9.87 3.41 22.85
CA PRO A 155 10.61 2.46 22.02
C PRO A 155 9.65 1.33 21.59
N PRO A 156 9.81 0.77 20.38
CA PRO A 156 9.12 -0.47 20.04
C PRO A 156 9.34 -1.48 21.17
N PRO A 157 8.33 -2.29 21.51
CA PRO A 157 8.38 -3.16 22.67
C PRO A 157 9.66 -4.02 22.66
N ALA A 158 10.10 -4.30 23.89
CA ALA A 158 11.30 -5.01 24.33
C ALA A 158 11.90 -5.99 23.32
N ILE A 159 13.24 -6.06 23.35
CA ILE A 159 14.07 -7.13 22.78
C ILE A 159 13.23 -8.40 22.63
N PRO A 160 12.96 -8.88 21.39
CA PRO A 160 12.09 -10.01 21.21
C PRO A 160 12.64 -11.19 22.03
N PRO A 161 11.78 -12.02 22.63
CA PRO A 161 12.25 -13.24 23.29
C PRO A 161 13.11 -14.04 22.30
N ARG A 162 14.13 -14.75 22.81
CA ARG A 162 15.15 -15.42 21.96
C ARG A 162 14.50 -16.14 20.78
N GLY A 163 14.91 -15.77 19.57
CA GLY A 163 14.39 -16.33 18.32
C GLY A 163 13.19 -15.61 17.70
N GLY A 164 12.68 -14.53 18.31
CA GLY A 164 11.65 -13.66 17.73
C GLY A 164 12.23 -12.55 16.84
N ALA A 165 11.49 -12.21 15.78
CA ALA A 165 11.77 -11.07 14.91
C ALA A 165 11.45 -9.75 15.63
N GLN A 166 12.22 -8.70 15.33
CA GLN A 166 11.94 -7.37 15.86
C GLN A 166 10.77 -6.74 15.10
N ILE A 167 9.70 -6.35 15.79
CA ILE A 167 8.53 -5.71 15.16
C ILE A 167 8.71 -4.19 15.23
N LEU A 168 8.83 -3.54 14.07
CA LEU A 168 9.08 -2.09 13.97
C LEU A 168 7.81 -1.24 13.91
N VAL A 169 6.65 -1.87 13.74
CA VAL A 169 5.35 -1.20 13.68
C VAL A 169 4.46 -1.67 14.81
N ARG A 170 3.61 -0.79 15.34
CA ARG A 170 2.72 -1.15 16.46
C ARG A 170 1.59 -2.06 15.98
N LEU A 171 1.75 -3.37 16.21
CA LEU A 171 0.78 -4.43 15.93
C LEU A 171 0.11 -4.95 17.20
N SER A 172 -1.18 -5.27 17.09
CA SER A 172 -1.93 -6.01 18.11
C SER A 172 -1.55 -7.50 18.09
N ALA A 173 -1.84 -8.21 19.18
CA ALA A 173 -1.62 -9.66 19.25
C ALA A 173 -2.35 -10.43 18.13
N ALA A 174 -3.56 -10.00 17.76
CA ALA A 174 -4.31 -10.61 16.67
C ALA A 174 -3.65 -10.38 15.30
N GLU A 175 -3.15 -9.17 15.03
CA GLU A 175 -2.40 -8.88 13.80
C GLU A 175 -1.12 -9.72 13.70
N ILE A 176 -0.42 -9.91 14.83
CA ILE A 176 0.77 -10.76 14.89
C ILE A 176 0.44 -12.22 14.55
N GLU A 177 -0.64 -12.78 15.08
CA GLU A 177 -1.06 -14.14 14.73
C GLU A 177 -1.48 -14.25 13.26
N ASN A 178 -2.21 -13.28 12.71
CA ASN A 178 -2.53 -13.24 11.28
C ASN A 178 -1.28 -13.21 10.39
N ILE A 179 -0.23 -12.50 10.80
CA ILE A 179 1.06 -12.47 10.08
C ILE A 179 1.73 -13.84 10.12
N LYS A 180 1.74 -14.52 11.27
CA LYS A 180 2.29 -15.89 11.39
C LYS A 180 1.54 -16.87 10.49
N GLU A 181 0.21 -16.81 10.49
CA GLU A 181 -0.63 -17.63 9.60
C GLU A 181 -0.35 -17.31 8.13
N GLY A 182 -0.19 -16.03 7.79
CA GLY A 182 0.18 -15.57 6.45
C GLY A 182 1.50 -16.18 5.99
N LEU A 183 2.57 -16.04 6.79
CA LEU A 183 3.89 -16.62 6.52
C LEU A 183 3.82 -18.15 6.39
N LYS A 184 3.11 -18.81 7.30
CA LYS A 184 2.90 -20.27 7.25
C LYS A 184 2.19 -20.70 5.97
N SER A 185 1.18 -19.96 5.55
CA SER A 185 0.44 -20.25 4.32
C SER A 185 1.30 -20.11 3.05
N LEU A 186 2.39 -19.34 3.13
CA LEU A 186 3.40 -19.16 2.08
C LEU A 186 4.57 -20.14 2.19
N GLY A 187 4.56 -21.05 3.18
CA GLY A 187 5.60 -22.06 3.37
C GLY A 187 6.74 -21.66 4.31
N PHE A 188 6.62 -20.54 5.02
CA PHE A 188 7.61 -20.10 6.01
C PHE A 188 7.15 -20.50 7.42
N ASP A 189 7.94 -21.31 8.11
CA ASP A 189 7.62 -21.75 9.47
C ASP A 189 7.82 -20.63 10.51
N ALA A 190 6.78 -19.83 10.71
CA ALA A 190 6.74 -18.72 11.65
C ALA A 190 6.31 -19.13 13.08
N THR A 191 6.49 -20.40 13.46
CA THR A 191 6.14 -20.89 14.79
C THR A 191 6.96 -20.16 15.86
N ALA A 192 6.27 -19.45 16.75
CA ALA A 192 6.84 -18.67 17.83
C ALA A 192 5.81 -18.48 18.97
N PRO A 193 6.25 -18.15 20.20
CA PRO A 193 5.36 -17.80 21.31
C PRO A 193 4.34 -16.71 20.93
N ARG A 194 3.24 -16.63 21.68
CA ARG A 194 2.16 -15.66 21.45
C ARG A 194 2.71 -14.23 21.43
N GLY A 195 2.33 -13.45 20.43
CA GLY A 195 2.82 -12.07 20.28
C GLY A 195 4.23 -11.93 19.71
N CYS A 196 4.84 -13.02 19.23
CA CYS A 196 6.13 -13.02 18.54
C CYS A 196 6.01 -13.67 17.16
N ILE A 197 6.86 -13.26 16.23
CA ILE A 197 7.01 -13.87 14.91
C ILE A 197 8.39 -14.52 14.86
N GLY A 198 8.54 -15.76 14.39
CA GLY A 198 9.83 -16.44 14.34
C GLY A 198 10.84 -15.71 13.45
N LEU A 199 12.02 -15.39 13.99
CA LEU A 199 13.09 -14.65 13.30
C LEU A 199 13.54 -15.36 12.01
N HIS A 200 13.75 -16.67 12.07
CA HIS A 200 14.20 -17.46 10.92
C HIS A 200 13.22 -17.41 9.75
N ALA A 201 11.91 -17.42 10.04
CA ALA A 201 10.87 -17.30 9.04
C ALA A 201 10.91 -15.94 8.35
N VAL A 202 11.11 -14.87 9.12
CA VAL A 202 11.19 -13.50 8.61
C VAL A 202 12.42 -13.32 7.74
N LEU A 203 13.59 -13.81 8.17
CA LEU A 203 14.82 -13.73 7.38
C LEU A 203 14.69 -14.46 6.04
N LYS A 204 14.23 -15.72 6.05
CA LYS A 204 13.98 -16.48 4.82
C LYS A 204 12.95 -15.82 3.91
N TYR A 205 11.90 -15.25 4.50
CA TYR A 205 10.89 -14.52 3.75
C TYR A 205 11.50 -13.29 3.06
N GLN A 206 12.24 -12.47 3.81
CA GLN A 206 12.90 -11.27 3.28
C GLN A 206 13.88 -11.60 2.15
N GLU A 207 14.71 -12.63 2.34
CA GLU A 207 15.65 -13.12 1.33
C GLU A 207 14.93 -13.55 0.06
N SER A 208 13.85 -14.34 0.18
CA SER A 208 13.07 -14.80 -0.98
C SER A 208 12.43 -13.67 -1.80
N ARG A 209 12.25 -12.48 -1.20
CA ARG A 209 11.54 -11.33 -1.76
C ARG A 209 12.44 -10.14 -2.08
N ASP A 210 13.75 -10.34 -2.07
CA ASP A 210 14.75 -9.28 -2.29
C ASP A 210 14.52 -8.05 -1.39
N LEU A 211 14.03 -8.28 -0.16
CA LEU A 211 13.92 -7.23 0.85
C LEU A 211 15.28 -7.02 1.54
N LEU A 212 15.36 -6.00 2.39
CA LEU A 212 16.48 -5.91 3.33
C LEU A 212 16.37 -7.06 4.32
N VAL A 213 17.40 -7.90 4.41
CA VAL A 213 17.43 -9.09 5.28
C VAL A 213 17.93 -8.69 6.66
N ASP A 214 17.07 -8.02 7.42
CA ASP A 214 17.39 -7.47 8.75
C ASP A 214 16.65 -8.19 9.90
N GLY A 215 15.77 -9.13 9.58
CA GLY A 215 14.97 -9.84 10.57
C GLY A 215 13.91 -8.97 11.24
N LYS A 216 13.63 -7.80 10.65
CA LYS A 216 12.68 -6.83 11.18
C LYS A 216 11.35 -6.89 10.44
N VAL A 217 10.27 -6.98 11.19
CA VAL A 217 8.90 -6.92 10.66
C VAL A 217 8.49 -5.45 10.63
N GLY A 218 8.90 -4.77 9.56
CA GLY A 218 8.52 -3.41 9.22
C GLY A 218 7.55 -3.33 8.04
N ILE A 219 7.32 -2.11 7.55
CA ILE A 219 6.32 -1.84 6.49
C ILE A 219 6.65 -2.55 5.19
N ALA A 220 7.94 -2.66 4.81
CA ALA A 220 8.34 -3.39 3.61
C ALA A 220 7.99 -4.88 3.70
N THR A 221 8.32 -5.51 4.82
CA THR A 221 7.99 -6.92 5.10
C THR A 221 6.48 -7.15 5.05
N LEU A 222 5.69 -6.31 5.72
CA LEU A 222 4.23 -6.42 5.73
C LEU A 222 3.59 -6.14 4.37
N SER A 223 4.07 -5.13 3.64
CA SER A 223 3.57 -4.78 2.31
C SER A 223 3.83 -5.91 1.32
N SER A 224 5.01 -6.54 1.40
CA SER A 224 5.32 -7.71 0.60
C SER A 224 4.41 -8.88 0.96
N LEU A 225 4.24 -9.16 2.26
CA LEU A 225 3.42 -10.28 2.73
C LEU A 225 1.97 -10.13 2.27
N GLN A 226 1.42 -8.93 2.38
CA GLN A 226 0.06 -8.64 1.93
C GLN A 226 -0.10 -8.92 0.42
N ARG A 227 0.82 -8.44 -0.42
CA ARG A 227 0.77 -8.70 -1.86
C ARG A 227 0.78 -10.19 -2.19
N ASP A 228 1.55 -10.96 -1.44
CA ASP A 228 1.67 -12.40 -1.65
C ASP A 228 0.39 -13.15 -1.28
N LEU A 229 -0.24 -12.74 -0.17
CA LEU A 229 -1.52 -13.28 0.25
C LEU A 229 -2.61 -12.93 -0.75
N ASP A 230 -2.64 -11.68 -1.24
CA ASP A 230 -3.60 -11.24 -2.26
C ASP A 230 -3.42 -12.01 -3.58
N ALA A 231 -2.18 -12.20 -4.02
CA ALA A 231 -1.86 -12.99 -5.20
C ALA A 231 -2.27 -14.46 -5.05
N ARG A 232 -2.03 -15.06 -3.87
CA ARG A 232 -2.43 -16.44 -3.54
C ARG A 232 -3.96 -16.59 -3.54
N LEU A 233 -4.68 -15.65 -2.93
CA LEU A 233 -6.15 -15.63 -2.93
C LEU A 233 -6.71 -15.49 -4.36
N LYS A 234 -6.10 -14.63 -5.18
CA LYS A 234 -6.48 -14.47 -6.59
C LYS A 234 -6.22 -15.74 -7.40
N GLY A 235 -5.07 -16.39 -7.21
CA GLY A 235 -4.74 -17.66 -7.85
C GLY A 235 -5.74 -18.77 -7.49
N LYS A 236 -6.13 -18.88 -6.21
CA LYS A 236 -7.19 -19.81 -5.77
C LYS A 236 -8.53 -19.54 -6.44
N ARG A 237 -8.95 -18.27 -6.56
CA ARG A 237 -10.21 -17.90 -7.23
C ARG A 237 -10.18 -18.20 -8.73
N ALA A 238 -9.06 -17.96 -9.40
CA ALA A 238 -8.89 -18.29 -10.82
C ALA A 238 -8.96 -19.81 -11.07
N GLY A 239 -8.36 -20.62 -10.19
CA GLY A 239 -8.43 -22.09 -10.27
C GLY A 239 -9.86 -22.64 -10.07
N LEU A 240 -10.63 -22.05 -9.16
CA LEU A 240 -12.04 -22.43 -8.93
C LEU A 240 -12.96 -22.06 -10.12
N GLY A 241 -12.72 -20.93 -10.78
CA GLY A 241 -13.48 -20.52 -11.96
C GLY A 241 -13.22 -21.39 -13.20
N ALA A 242 -11.98 -21.88 -13.37
CA ALA A 242 -11.63 -22.78 -14.47
C ALA A 242 -12.24 -24.19 -14.30
N ALA A 243 -12.42 -24.66 -13.07
CA ALA A 243 -13.04 -25.95 -12.77
C ALA A 243 -14.57 -25.98 -12.96
N ALA A 244 -15.24 -24.81 -12.96
CA ALA A 244 -16.69 -24.70 -13.14
C ALA A 244 -17.12 -24.52 -14.61
N GLY A 245 -16.18 -24.32 -15.54
CA GLY A 245 -16.46 -23.99 -16.95
C GLY A 245 -16.62 -25.18 -17.90
N THR A 246 -16.56 -26.42 -17.43
CA THR A 246 -16.55 -27.65 -18.27
C THR A 246 -17.91 -28.34 -18.44
N SER A 247 -19.02 -27.62 -18.34
CA SER A 247 -20.35 -28.14 -18.75
C SER A 247 -20.92 -27.31 -19.90
N VAL A 248 -20.38 -27.55 -21.11
CA VAL A 248 -21.05 -27.18 -22.35
C VAL A 248 -21.94 -28.36 -22.72
N VAL A 249 -23.24 -28.26 -22.44
CA VAL A 249 -24.24 -29.21 -22.92
C VAL A 249 -24.39 -28.98 -24.42
N ALA A 250 -23.93 -29.94 -25.22
CA ALA A 250 -24.24 -30.01 -26.64
C ALA A 250 -25.74 -30.33 -26.79
N GLY A 251 -26.54 -29.34 -27.20
CA GLY A 251 -27.93 -29.50 -27.60
C GLY A 251 -28.04 -29.38 -29.12
N ASP A 252 -28.49 -30.46 -29.73
CA ASP A 252 -28.54 -30.77 -31.16
C ASP A 252 -29.54 -29.90 -31.96
N GLN A 253 -29.30 -29.80 -33.28
CA GLN A 253 -30.04 -29.00 -34.27
C GLN A 253 -31.33 -29.67 -34.76
N VAL A 254 -32.42 -28.91 -34.97
CA VAL A 254 -33.46 -29.24 -35.99
C VAL A 254 -34.06 -27.97 -36.63
N THR A 255 -34.38 -28.13 -37.91
CA THR A 255 -34.51 -27.24 -39.08
C THR A 255 -35.85 -26.51 -39.35
N ASN A 256 -35.77 -25.55 -40.29
CA ASN A 256 -36.75 -25.06 -41.30
C ASN A 256 -37.72 -23.90 -40.95
N VAL A 257 -37.65 -22.79 -41.72
CA VAL A 257 -38.48 -22.50 -42.92
C VAL A 257 -37.97 -21.21 -43.61
N VAL A 258 -37.98 -21.24 -44.94
CA VAL A 258 -37.60 -20.18 -45.90
C VAL A 258 -38.77 -19.22 -46.16
N THR A 259 -38.53 -17.91 -46.15
CA THR A 259 -39.10 -16.94 -47.12
C THR A 259 -38.06 -15.84 -47.41
N ASN A 260 -37.92 -15.47 -48.69
CA ASN A 260 -36.90 -14.57 -49.26
C ASN A 260 -37.41 -13.09 -49.37
N PRO A 261 -36.60 -12.08 -49.76
CA PRO A 261 -36.21 -10.96 -48.90
C PRO A 261 -36.81 -9.58 -49.26
N LEU A 262 -36.77 -8.62 -48.32
CA LEU A 262 -36.77 -7.17 -48.63
C LEU A 262 -35.32 -6.67 -48.82
N PRO A 263 -35.08 -5.63 -49.63
CA PRO A 263 -33.73 -5.15 -49.93
C PRO A 263 -33.04 -4.61 -48.66
N ALA A 264 -31.88 -5.18 -48.34
CA ALA A 264 -31.04 -4.74 -47.24
C ALA A 264 -30.33 -3.42 -47.59
N ASP A 265 -30.44 -2.45 -46.68
CA ASP A 265 -29.64 -1.23 -46.69
C ASP A 265 -28.15 -1.59 -46.51
N PRO A 266 -27.24 -1.23 -47.44
CA PRO A 266 -25.82 -1.57 -47.36
C PRO A 266 -25.06 -0.87 -46.22
N SER A 267 -25.74 -0.03 -45.43
CA SER A 267 -25.17 0.71 -44.29
C SER A 267 -25.31 -0.01 -42.94
N ALA A 268 -26.13 -1.05 -42.84
CA ALA A 268 -26.46 -1.69 -41.57
C ALA A 268 -25.45 -2.80 -41.22
N LEU A 269 -24.60 -2.56 -40.22
CA LEU A 269 -23.81 -3.61 -39.58
C LEU A 269 -24.76 -4.66 -38.97
N LEU A 270 -24.67 -5.90 -39.45
CA LEU A 270 -25.45 -7.02 -38.92
C LEU A 270 -25.17 -7.21 -37.42
N PRO A 271 -26.16 -7.62 -36.60
CA PRO A 271 -26.00 -7.78 -35.14
C PRO A 271 -24.83 -8.71 -34.74
N ASN A 272 -24.49 -9.68 -35.59
CA ASN A 272 -23.36 -10.59 -35.39
C ASN A 272 -22.00 -9.86 -35.46
N GLN A 273 -21.84 -8.85 -36.32
CA GLN A 273 -20.59 -8.11 -36.45
C GLN A 273 -20.37 -7.14 -35.28
N VAL A 274 -21.45 -6.53 -34.77
CA VAL A 274 -21.40 -5.70 -33.55
C VAL A 274 -21.07 -6.57 -32.33
N ALA A 275 -21.66 -7.76 -32.22
CA ALA A 275 -21.34 -8.72 -31.15
C ALA A 275 -19.87 -9.20 -31.22
N THR A 276 -19.33 -9.44 -32.42
CA THR A 276 -17.91 -9.82 -32.59
C THR A 276 -16.96 -8.66 -32.25
N LEU A 277 -17.26 -7.43 -32.68
CA LEU A 277 -16.44 -6.24 -32.36
C LEU A 277 -16.43 -5.91 -30.85
N VAL A 278 -17.59 -6.00 -30.19
CA VAL A 278 -17.69 -5.83 -28.73
C VAL A 278 -16.96 -6.96 -27.99
N GLY A 279 -17.09 -8.21 -28.46
CA GLY A 279 -16.38 -9.36 -27.90
C GLY A 279 -14.85 -9.24 -27.99
N VAL A 280 -14.33 -8.81 -29.15
CA VAL A 280 -12.89 -8.58 -29.35
C VAL A 280 -12.39 -7.41 -28.49
N GLY A 281 -13.18 -6.34 -28.34
CA GLY A 281 -12.87 -5.22 -27.45
C GLY A 281 -12.76 -5.61 -25.97
N ILE A 282 -13.68 -6.46 -25.50
CA ILE A 282 -13.67 -6.98 -24.12
C ILE A 282 -12.46 -7.90 -23.90
N ILE A 283 -12.14 -8.78 -24.86
CA ILE A 283 -10.96 -9.65 -24.78
C ILE A 283 -9.67 -8.83 -24.79
N ALA A 284 -9.56 -7.81 -25.64
CA ALA A 284 -8.41 -6.93 -25.69
C ALA A 284 -8.24 -6.13 -24.38
N ALA A 285 -9.34 -5.62 -23.81
CA ALA A 285 -9.31 -4.94 -22.52
C ALA A 285 -8.94 -5.89 -21.37
N ALA A 286 -9.45 -7.13 -21.39
CA ALA A 286 -9.09 -8.16 -20.41
C ALA A 286 -7.62 -8.57 -20.56
N ALA A 287 -7.10 -8.74 -21.78
CA ALA A 287 -5.70 -9.03 -22.05
C ALA A 287 -4.79 -7.88 -21.61
N LEU A 288 -5.15 -6.63 -21.92
CA LEU A 288 -4.42 -5.45 -21.48
C LEU A 288 -4.44 -5.32 -19.96
N TYR A 289 -5.58 -5.57 -19.33
CA TYR A 289 -5.69 -5.62 -17.87
C TYR A 289 -4.78 -6.72 -17.30
N LEU A 290 -4.81 -7.94 -17.85
CA LEU A 290 -3.95 -9.03 -17.43
C LEU A 290 -2.45 -8.72 -17.61
N VAL A 291 -2.06 -8.02 -18.68
CA VAL A 291 -0.68 -7.54 -18.90
C VAL A 291 -0.29 -6.50 -17.84
N ILE A 292 -1.16 -5.53 -17.56
CA ILE A 292 -0.92 -4.53 -16.49
C ILE A 292 -0.79 -5.23 -15.12
N GLN A 293 -1.62 -6.24 -14.86
CA GLN A 293 -1.54 -7.03 -13.63
C GLN A 293 -0.27 -7.90 -13.60
N ALA A 294 0.14 -8.51 -14.71
CA ALA A 294 1.36 -9.29 -14.82
C ALA A 294 2.58 -8.43 -14.54
N VAL A 295 2.61 -7.18 -15.01
CA VAL A 295 3.66 -6.21 -14.68
C VAL A 295 3.62 -5.80 -13.21
N ARG A 296 2.43 -5.55 -12.64
CA ARG A 296 2.26 -5.13 -11.24
C ARG A 296 2.66 -6.22 -10.22
N TYR A 297 2.40 -7.49 -10.54
CA TYR A 297 2.66 -8.65 -9.68
C TYR A 297 3.81 -9.53 -10.19
N ARG A 298 4.64 -9.04 -11.11
CA ARG A 298 5.66 -9.85 -11.81
C ARG A 298 6.60 -10.59 -10.86
N ASP A 299 7.07 -9.95 -9.79
CA ASP A 299 8.08 -10.53 -8.89
C ASP A 299 7.45 -11.67 -8.07
N VAL A 300 6.15 -11.54 -7.78
CA VAL A 300 5.34 -12.55 -7.10
C VAL A 300 5.07 -13.72 -8.04
N ILE A 301 4.69 -13.45 -9.29
CA ILE A 301 4.50 -14.48 -10.33
C ILE A 301 5.81 -15.23 -10.57
N ALA A 302 6.92 -14.52 -10.71
CA ALA A 302 8.26 -15.08 -10.85
C ALA A 302 8.59 -16.05 -9.71
N SER A 303 8.30 -15.68 -8.46
CA SER A 303 8.53 -16.59 -7.31
C SER A 303 7.63 -17.84 -7.33
N SER A 304 6.38 -17.72 -7.79
CA SER A 304 5.45 -18.86 -7.86
C SER A 304 5.79 -19.87 -8.95
N ILE A 305 6.46 -19.41 -10.00
CA ILE A 305 6.90 -20.25 -11.12
C ILE A 305 8.38 -20.58 -11.06
N ASP A 306 9.15 -20.09 -10.09
CA ASP A 306 10.61 -20.27 -10.05
C ASP A 306 11.02 -21.74 -10.03
N GLY A 307 10.25 -22.58 -9.32
CA GLY A 307 10.45 -24.03 -9.30
C GLY A 307 10.01 -24.76 -10.57
N MET A 308 9.21 -24.14 -11.43
CA MET A 308 8.61 -24.77 -12.62
C MET A 308 9.18 -24.20 -13.94
N ALA A 309 9.57 -22.93 -13.96
CA ALA A 309 10.05 -22.18 -15.11
C ALA A 309 11.05 -21.07 -14.68
N PRO A 310 12.26 -21.43 -14.21
CA PRO A 310 13.23 -20.50 -13.63
C PRO A 310 13.72 -19.42 -14.61
N ARG A 311 13.80 -19.73 -15.91
CA ARG A 311 14.18 -18.74 -16.95
C ARG A 311 13.10 -17.66 -17.14
N LEU A 312 11.82 -18.03 -17.03
CA LEU A 312 10.72 -17.08 -17.12
C LEU A 312 10.62 -16.23 -15.84
N ALA A 313 10.88 -16.84 -14.68
CA ALA A 313 11.00 -16.12 -13.41
C ALA A 313 12.13 -15.07 -13.45
N ALA A 314 13.32 -15.43 -13.94
CA ALA A 314 14.44 -14.50 -14.09
C ALA A 314 14.11 -13.34 -15.06
N LEU A 315 13.47 -13.64 -16.19
CA LEU A 315 13.02 -12.64 -17.16
C LEU A 315 11.99 -11.66 -16.54
N LEU A 316 11.02 -12.18 -15.78
CA LEU A 316 10.02 -11.35 -15.12
C LEU A 316 10.62 -10.44 -14.04
N ARG A 317 11.69 -10.88 -13.37
CA ARG A 317 12.45 -10.08 -12.40
C ARG A 317 13.31 -8.98 -13.05
N SER A 318 13.74 -9.17 -14.31
CA SER A 318 14.65 -8.25 -15.00
C SER A 318 13.98 -7.01 -15.63
N PHE A 319 12.67 -7.05 -15.84
CA PHE A 319 11.91 -5.87 -16.29
C PHE A 319 11.68 -4.88 -15.15
#